data_AF-A0A3D0QI16-F1
#
_entry.id   AF-A0A3D0QI16-F1
#
_cell.length_a   1.000
_cell.length_b   1.000
_cell.length_c   1.000
_cell.angle_alpha   90.00
_cell.angle_beta   90.00
_cell.angle_gamma   90.00
#
_symmetry.space_group_name_H-M   'P 1'
#
loop_
_entity.id
_entity.type
_entity.pdbx_description
1 polymer ?
#
loop_
_entity_poly.entity_id
_entity_poly.type
_entity_poly.pdbx_seq_one_letter_code
_entity_poly.pdbx_strand_id
1 'polypeptide(L)'
;GLWHTVMDRPDFYQETSGSAGIAGGIMKAVRLHLLEPGTMASALKAMEGVIKTINPESAVEGVSGGTPIMPTIDAYGKLTRYPTLYGQGLTLLMLSEYIFQEQARI
;
A
#
# COMPACT_ATOMS: atom_id res chain seq x y z
N GLY A 1 -0.97 -9.95 -2.26
CA GLY A 1 0.24 -9.23 -1.80
C GLY A 1 -0.12 -8.07 -0.90
N LEU A 2 -1.32 -7.52 -1.06
CA LEU A 2 -1.86 -6.44 -0.27
C LEU A 2 -2.25 -6.88 1.15
N TRP A 3 -2.34 -5.91 2.06
CA TRP A 3 -2.93 -6.06 3.38
C TRP A 3 -4.44 -5.87 3.34
N HIS A 4 -5.12 -6.48 4.30
CA HIS A 4 -6.55 -6.32 4.52
C HIS A 4 -6.83 -4.98 5.22
N THR A 5 -7.97 -4.34 4.91
CA THR A 5 -8.36 -3.04 5.50
C THR A 5 -8.39 -3.06 7.03
N VAL A 6 -8.62 -4.23 7.62
CA VAL A 6 -8.38 -4.54 9.03
C VAL A 6 -7.40 -5.72 9.03
N MET A 7 -6.21 -5.52 9.59
CA MET A 7 -5.04 -6.38 9.33
C MET A 7 -5.20 -7.83 9.80
N ASP A 8 -6.00 -8.08 10.83
CA ASP A 8 -6.27 -9.40 11.41
C ASP A 8 -7.61 -10.01 10.94
N ARG A 9 -8.29 -9.38 9.97
CA ARG A 9 -9.52 -9.87 9.34
C ARG A 9 -9.26 -10.28 7.89
N PRO A 10 -8.76 -11.51 7.64
CA PRO A 10 -8.46 -11.97 6.29
C PRO A 10 -9.71 -12.15 5.41
N ASP A 11 -10.89 -12.16 6.01
CA ASP A 11 -12.17 -12.18 5.33
C ASP A 11 -12.59 -10.81 4.77
N PHE A 12 -11.93 -9.72 5.19
CA PHE A 12 -12.20 -8.38 4.65
C PHE A 12 -11.46 -8.13 3.34
N TYR A 13 -11.87 -7.10 2.62
CA TYR A 13 -11.20 -6.76 1.36
C TYR A 13 -9.75 -6.31 1.61
N GLN A 14 -8.90 -6.58 0.61
CA GLN A 14 -7.55 -6.03 0.54
C GLN A 14 -7.58 -4.58 0.09
N GLU A 15 -6.86 -3.71 0.80
CA GLU A 15 -6.91 -2.26 0.60
C GLU A 15 -5.58 -1.74 0.02
N THR A 16 -5.70 -0.94 -1.04
CA THR A 16 -4.54 -0.55 -1.85
C THR A 16 -3.67 0.51 -1.19
N SER A 17 -4.26 1.58 -0.64
CA SER A 17 -3.49 2.76 -0.21
C SER A 17 -2.65 2.50 1.03
N GLY A 18 -3.20 1.80 2.02
CA GLY A 18 -2.51 1.30 3.19
C GLY A 18 -1.43 0.31 2.82
N SER A 19 -1.68 -0.58 1.86
CA SER A 19 -0.64 -1.49 1.35
C SER A 19 0.52 -0.74 0.69
N ALA A 20 0.23 0.30 -0.10
CA ALA A 20 1.26 1.16 -0.70
C ALA A 20 2.06 1.91 0.37
N GLY A 21 1.37 2.46 1.38
CA GLY A 21 2.00 3.14 2.51
C GLY A 21 2.92 2.22 3.32
N ILE A 22 2.47 1.00 3.62
CA ILE A 22 3.28 -0.01 4.34
C ILE A 22 4.48 -0.41 3.49
N ALA A 23 4.29 -0.73 2.21
CA ALA A 23 5.38 -1.12 1.31
C ALA A 23 6.44 -0.01 1.19
N GLY A 24 6.02 1.23 0.90
CA GLY A 24 6.91 2.39 0.83
C GLY A 24 7.61 2.68 2.16
N GLY A 25 6.91 2.53 3.28
CA GLY A 25 7.47 2.67 4.63
C GLY A 25 8.56 1.64 4.92
N ILE A 26 8.33 0.36 4.60
CA ILE A 26 9.33 -0.70 4.74
C ILE A 26 10.55 -0.41 3.85
N MET A 27 10.32 -0.09 2.57
CA MET A 27 11.39 0.25 1.63
C MET A 27 12.27 1.39 2.16
N LYS A 28 11.64 2.47 2.63
CA LYS A 28 12.33 3.61 3.23
C LYS A 28 13.09 3.22 4.50
N ALA A 29 12.48 2.41 5.37
CA ALA A 29 13.10 1.98 6.61
C ALA A 29 14.32 1.10 6.38
N VAL A 30 14.28 0.19 5.39
CA VAL A 30 15.45 -0.61 4.97
C VAL A 30 16.56 0.29 4.44
N ARG A 31 16.24 1.24 3.56
CA ARG A 31 17.20 2.23 3.04
C ARG A 31 17.87 3.05 4.15
N LEU A 32 17.14 3.36 5.22
CA LEU A 32 17.64 4.09 6.38
C LEU A 32 18.27 3.20 7.47
N HIS A 33 18.43 1.89 7.20
CA HIS A 33 18.96 0.92 8.15
C HIS A 33 18.16 0.80 9.47
N LEU A 34 16.86 1.11 9.43
CA LEU A 34 15.93 0.95 10.55
C LEU A 34 15.27 -0.44 10.59
N LEU A 35 15.28 -1.15 9.45
CA LEU A 35 14.80 -2.52 9.33
C LEU A 35 15.83 -3.38 8.60
N GLU A 36 15.84 -4.66 8.93
CA GLU A 36 16.68 -5.65 8.27
C GLU A 36 16.33 -5.78 6.77
N PRO A 37 17.32 -5.96 5.87
CA PRO A 37 17.09 -6.08 4.43
C PRO A 37 16.11 -7.19 4.03
N GLY A 38 15.99 -8.25 4.84
CA GLY A 38 15.04 -9.35 4.59
C GLY A 38 13.57 -8.92 4.57
N THR A 39 13.22 -7.78 5.19
CA THR A 39 11.86 -7.23 5.15
C THR A 39 11.44 -6.71 3.77
N MET A 40 12.40 -6.45 2.88
CA MET A 40 12.17 -5.96 1.52
C MET A 40 11.29 -6.91 0.69
N ALA A 41 11.41 -8.23 0.89
CA ALA A 41 10.64 -9.22 0.13
C ALA A 41 9.11 -9.01 0.28
N SER A 42 8.65 -8.68 1.49
CA SER A 42 7.24 -8.39 1.75
C SER A 42 6.80 -7.08 1.09
N ALA A 43 7.65 -6.04 1.12
CA ALA A 43 7.37 -4.76 0.48
C ALA A 43 7.27 -4.89 -1.05
N LEU A 44 8.17 -5.64 -1.69
CA LEU A 44 8.14 -5.89 -3.14
C LEU A 44 6.88 -6.65 -3.54
N LYS A 45 6.50 -7.70 -2.79
CA LYS A 45 5.27 -8.46 -3.03
C LYS A 45 4.00 -7.59 -2.93
N ALA A 46 4.00 -6.63 -2.01
CA ALA A 46 2.91 -5.67 -1.89
C ALA A 46 2.91 -4.64 -3.01
N MET A 47 4.07 -4.10 -3.38
CA MET A 47 4.24 -3.17 -4.49
C MET A 47 3.74 -3.76 -5.81
N GLU A 48 4.10 -5.00 -6.13
CA GLU A 48 3.55 -5.71 -7.31
C GLU A 48 2.02 -5.82 -7.26
N GLY A 49 1.45 -5.99 -6.06
CA GLY A 49 0.00 -5.98 -5.85
C GLY A 49 -0.60 -4.61 -6.14
N VAL A 50 0.02 -3.54 -5.66
CA VAL A 50 -0.44 -2.15 -5.86
C VAL A 50 -0.32 -1.75 -7.33
N ILE A 51 0.77 -2.10 -8.02
CA ILE A 51 0.92 -1.79 -9.45
C ILE A 51 -0.22 -2.40 -10.28
N LYS A 52 -0.69 -3.61 -9.91
CA LYS A 52 -1.82 -4.28 -10.57
C LYS A 52 -3.16 -3.57 -10.37
N THR A 53 -3.27 -2.63 -9.43
CA THR A 53 -4.48 -1.82 -9.23
C THR A 53 -4.44 -0.49 -9.97
N ILE A 54 -3.34 -0.17 -10.66
CA ILE A 54 -3.25 1.03 -11.50
C ILE A 54 -3.96 0.74 -12.82
N ASN A 55 -5.02 1.48 -13.11
CA ASN A 55 -5.81 1.32 -14.32
C ASN A 55 -5.16 2.01 -15.55
N PRO A 56 -5.68 1.81 -16.78
CA PRO A 56 -5.11 2.42 -18.00
C PRO A 56 -5.08 3.96 -17.99
N GLU A 57 -5.99 4.60 -17.26
CA GLU A 57 -6.05 6.04 -17.04
C GLU A 57 -5.09 6.50 -15.92
N SER A 58 -4.22 5.61 -15.44
CA SER A 58 -3.25 5.83 -14.37
C SER A 58 -3.87 6.10 -12.99
N ALA A 59 -5.15 5.83 -12.78
CA ALA A 59 -5.78 5.95 -11.47
C ALA A 59 -5.50 4.69 -10.62
N VAL A 60 -5.23 4.91 -9.33
CA VAL A 60 -5.02 3.81 -8.37
C VAL A 60 -6.36 3.35 -7.81
N GLU A 61 -6.78 2.14 -8.19
CA GLU A 61 -8.03 1.51 -7.74
C GLU A 61 -7.88 0.79 -6.39
N GLY A 62 -9.02 0.37 -5.82
CA GLY A 62 -9.04 -0.45 -4.58
C GLY A 62 -8.71 0.32 -3.30
N VAL A 63 -8.71 1.65 -3.38
CA VAL A 63 -8.44 2.55 -2.26
C VAL A 63 -9.72 2.77 -1.47
N SER A 64 -9.71 2.54 -0.15
CA SER A 64 -10.87 2.84 0.70
C SER A 64 -11.14 4.34 0.74
N GLY A 65 -12.41 4.75 0.68
CA GLY A 65 -12.80 6.16 0.81
C GLY A 65 -12.43 6.79 2.16
N GLY A 66 -12.71 8.09 2.32
CA GLY A 66 -12.43 8.82 3.56
C GLY A 66 -13.14 8.17 4.76
N THR A 67 -12.36 7.61 5.68
CA THR A 67 -12.87 6.71 6.73
C THR A 67 -12.63 7.34 8.11
N PRO A 68 -13.69 7.80 8.82
CA PRO A 68 -13.58 8.22 10.21
C PRO A 68 -13.44 7.01 11.15
N ILE A 69 -13.43 7.25 12.45
CA ILE A 69 -13.61 6.17 13.43
C ILE A 69 -15.01 5.58 13.23
N MET A 70 -15.07 4.28 12.97
CA MET A 70 -16.33 3.58 12.72
C MET A 70 -16.88 2.96 14.01
N PRO A 71 -18.20 2.76 14.13
CA PRO A 71 -18.81 2.22 15.35
C PRO A 71 -18.48 0.74 15.59
N THR A 72 -18.11 -0.02 14.56
CA THR A 72 -17.76 -1.44 14.67
C THR A 72 -16.63 -1.82 13.71
N ILE A 73 -15.91 -2.92 14.02
CA ILE A 73 -14.89 -3.49 13.13
C ILE A 73 -15.50 -3.86 11.76
N ASP A 74 -16.69 -4.47 11.75
CA ASP A 74 -17.37 -4.90 10.52
C ASP A 74 -17.78 -3.74 9.61
N ALA A 75 -17.89 -2.52 10.14
CA ALA A 75 -18.15 -1.34 9.33
C ALA A 75 -16.96 -0.98 8.42
N TYR A 76 -15.71 -1.26 8.85
CA TYR A 76 -14.52 -1.08 8.00
C TYR A 76 -14.51 -2.04 6.81
N GLY A 77 -15.05 -3.26 6.97
CA GLY A 77 -15.14 -4.24 5.87
C GLY A 77 -16.11 -3.87 4.75
N LYS A 78 -16.91 -2.81 4.90
CA LYS A 78 -17.99 -2.41 3.99
C LYS A 78 -17.75 -1.07 3.29
N LEU A 79 -16.57 -0.50 3.44
CA LEU A 79 -16.24 0.81 2.87
C LEU A 79 -16.26 0.76 1.33
N THR A 80 -16.70 1.87 0.73
CA THR A 80 -16.58 2.07 -0.72
C THR A 80 -15.12 2.22 -1.10
N ARG A 81 -14.78 1.71 -2.29
CA ARG A 81 -13.43 1.77 -2.84
C ARG A 81 -13.47 2.46 -4.19
N TYR A 82 -12.66 3.49 -4.34
CA TYR A 82 -12.58 4.32 -5.54
C TYR A 82 -11.27 5.11 -5.53
N PRO A 83 -10.77 5.58 -6.69
CA PRO A 83 -9.53 6.35 -6.73
C PRO A 83 -9.59 7.63 -5.89
N THR A 84 -8.53 7.88 -5.13
CA THR A 84 -8.40 9.07 -4.28
C THR A 84 -7.01 9.67 -4.34
N LEU A 85 -6.88 10.96 -3.97
CA LEU A 85 -5.60 11.66 -3.99
C LEU A 85 -4.56 11.04 -3.05
N TYR A 86 -4.97 10.57 -1.87
CA TYR A 86 -4.04 9.91 -0.93
C TYR A 86 -3.60 8.53 -1.42
N GLY A 87 -4.48 7.78 -2.07
CA GLY A 87 -4.10 6.52 -2.71
C GLY A 87 -3.06 6.71 -3.81
N GLN A 88 -3.25 7.75 -4.64
CA GLN A 88 -2.29 8.15 -5.67
C GLN A 88 -0.95 8.59 -5.05
N GLY A 89 -0.99 9.44 -4.02
CA GLY A 89 0.21 9.95 -3.34
C GLY A 89 1.02 8.87 -2.64
N LEU A 90 0.37 7.95 -1.91
CA LEU A 90 1.05 6.84 -1.25
C LEU A 90 1.68 5.86 -2.25
N THR A 91 1.00 5.63 -3.38
CA THR A 91 1.55 4.83 -4.49
C THR A 91 2.79 5.50 -5.08
N LEU A 92 2.76 6.81 -5.30
CA LEU A 92 3.91 7.57 -5.80
C LEU A 92 5.10 7.51 -4.82
N LEU A 93 4.85 7.63 -3.52
CA LEU A 93 5.91 7.51 -2.50
C LEU A 93 6.55 6.12 -2.52
N MET A 94 5.73 5.07 -2.59
CA MET A 94 6.21 3.69 -2.69
C MET A 94 7.08 3.48 -3.95
N LEU A 95 6.59 3.88 -5.13
CA LEU A 95 7.34 3.74 -6.38
C LEU A 95 8.63 4.57 -6.39
N SER A 96 8.61 5.76 -5.78
CA SER A 96 9.81 6.60 -5.66
C SER A 96 10.89 5.95 -4.79
N GLU A 97 10.51 5.35 -3.66
CA GLU A 97 11.45 4.62 -2.81
C GLU A 97 11.99 3.35 -3.48
N TYR A 98 11.19 2.69 -4.32
CA TYR A 98 11.66 1.56 -5.13
C TYR A 98 12.68 2.00 -6.19
N ILE A 99 12.37 3.03 -6.99
CA ILE A 99 13.26 3.54 -8.05
C ILE A 99 14.58 4.02 -7.45
N PHE A 100 14.54 4.75 -6.33
CA PHE A 100 15.75 5.23 -5.66
C PHE A 100 16.70 4.07 -5.31
N GLN A 101 16.15 2.98 -4.77
CA GLN A 101 16.96 1.83 -4.37
C GLN A 101 17.49 1.03 -5.54
N GLU A 102 16.72 0.89 -6.62
CA GLU A 102 17.21 0.26 -7.85
C GLU A 102 18.36 1.06 -8.49
N GLN A 103 18.28 2.39 -8.46
CA GLN A 103 19.36 3.25 -8.95
C GLN A 103 20.61 3.19 -8.05
N ALA A 104 20.44 3.08 -6.73
CA ALA A 104 21.55 2.96 -5.79
C ALA A 104 22.27 1.59 -5.84
N ARG A 105 21.67 0.59 -6.51
CA ARG A 105 22.27 -0.74 -6.73
C ARG A 105 23.16 -0.82 -7.97
N ILE A 106 23.03 0.14 -8.89
CA ILE A 106 23.82 0.26 -10.14
C ILE A 106 25.05 1.13 -9.86
#